data_AF-A0A1G4B7M8-F1
#
_entry.id   AF-A0A1G4B7M8-F1
#
_cell.length_a   1.000
_cell.length_b   1.000
_cell.length_c   1.000
_cell.angle_alpha   90.00
_cell.angle_beta   90.00
_cell.angle_gamma   90.00
#
_symmetry.space_group_name_H-M   'P 1'
#
loop_
_entity.id
_entity.type
_entity.pdbx_description
1 polymer ?
#
loop_
_entity_poly.entity_id
_entity_poly.type
_entity_poly.pdbx_seq_one_letter_code
_entity_poly.pdbx_strand_id
1 'polypeptide(L)' 'MTQHNATGISITHLFYTSLEVLRELDPNLLGCLNEANTFEPGWEASFFGVKYNRLRSLKARYHPNDLLWCPTCVDNEK' A
#
# COMPACT_ATOMS: atom_id res chain seq x y z
N MET A 1 22.83 5.44 37.53
CA MET A 1 21.80 4.57 36.91
C MET A 1 20.86 5.46 36.12
N THR A 2 21.09 5.59 34.82
CA THR A 2 20.08 6.14 33.90
C THR A 2 20.20 5.28 32.65
N GLN A 3 19.29 4.31 32.54
CA GLN A 3 19.25 3.39 31.41
C GLN A 3 18.68 4.15 30.21
N HIS A 4 19.42 4.16 29.10
CA HIS A 4 18.90 4.53 27.80
C HIS A 4 18.02 3.38 27.29
N ASN A 5 16.71 3.44 27.56
CA ASN A 5 15.74 2.53 26.96
C ASN A 5 15.38 3.01 25.55
N ALA A 6 16.17 2.58 24.55
CA ALA A 6 15.76 2.62 23.16
C ALA A 6 14.72 1.49 22.92
N THR A 7 13.47 1.74 23.30
CA THR A 7 12.35 0.85 22.96
C THR A 7 12.08 0.95 21.47
N GLY A 8 12.13 -0.20 20.79
CA GLY A 8 12.22 -0.34 19.33
C GLY A 8 11.19 0.46 18.53
N ILE A 9 11.70 1.23 17.57
CA ILE A 9 10.91 1.73 16.45
C ILE A 9 10.55 0.51 15.61
N SER A 10 9.27 0.18 15.52
CA SER A 10 8.80 -0.86 14.60
C SER A 10 9.20 -0.49 13.18
N ILE A 11 9.75 -1.43 12.41
CA ILE A 11 10.14 -1.23 11.01
C ILE A 11 8.98 -0.63 10.20
N THR A 12 7.74 -1.03 10.50
CA THR A 12 6.54 -0.43 9.90
C THR A 12 6.43 1.07 10.16
N HIS A 13 6.68 1.54 11.38
CA HIS A 13 6.61 2.97 11.73
C HIS A 13 7.66 3.80 10.97
N LEU A 14 8.84 3.24 10.73
CA LEU A 14 9.93 3.88 9.99
C LEU A 14 9.58 4.03 8.49
N PHE A 15 8.90 3.05 7.90
CA PHE A 15 8.43 3.12 6.52
C PHE A 15 7.21 4.01 6.33
N TYR A 16 6.27 4.01 7.28
CA TYR A 16 5.10 4.90 7.21
C TYR A 16 5.52 6.36 7.26
N THR A 17 6.39 6.72 8.21
CA THR A 17 6.81 8.13 8.41
C THR A 17 7.64 8.68 7.25
N SER A 18 8.43 7.84 6.55
CA SER A 18 9.28 8.31 5.45
C SER A 18 8.52 8.65 4.17
N LEU A 19 7.41 7.96 3.88
CA LEU A 19 6.59 8.25 2.69
C LEU A 19 5.47 9.27 2.96
N GLU A 20 5.07 9.47 4.21
CA GLU A 20 4.00 10.42 4.56
C GLU A 20 4.36 11.86 4.19
N VAL A 21 5.64 12.25 4.35
CA VAL A 21 6.13 13.57 3.93
C VAL A 21 5.89 13.82 2.44
N LEU A 22 5.97 12.77 1.60
CA LEU A 22 5.70 12.92 0.17
C LEU A 22 4.21 13.16 -0.12
N ARG A 23 3.31 12.60 0.71
CA ARG A 23 1.86 12.85 0.62
C ARG A 23 1.48 14.24 1.11
N GLU A 24 2.17 14.75 2.13
CA GLU A 24 1.99 16.13 2.58
C GLU A 24 2.43 17.13 1.50
N LEU A 25 3.51 16.81 0.76
CA LEU A 25 4.01 17.63 -0.33
C LEU A 25 3.06 17.63 -1.54
N ASP A 26 2.52 16.48 -1.93
CA ASP A 26 1.50 16.37 -2.97
C ASP A 26 0.45 15.30 -2.62
N PRO A 27 -0.75 15.70 -2.15
CA PRO A 27 -1.83 14.79 -1.82
C PRO A 27 -2.36 13.98 -3.01
N ASN A 28 -2.04 14.38 -4.24
CA ASN A 28 -2.44 13.67 -5.47
C ASN A 28 -1.36 12.72 -5.99
N LEU A 29 -0.21 12.64 -5.32
CA LEU A 29 0.87 11.75 -5.70
C LEU A 29 0.40 10.30 -5.64
N LEU A 30 0.61 9.58 -6.74
CA LEU A 30 0.35 8.16 -6.82
C LEU A 30 1.61 7.37 -6.45
N GLY A 31 1.45 6.27 -5.73
CA GLY A 31 2.51 5.32 -5.43
C GLY A 31 2.85 4.46 -6.65
N CYS A 32 4.14 4.12 -6.78
CA CYS A 32 4.60 3.16 -7.77
C CYS A 32 4.46 1.74 -7.22
N LEU A 33 3.41 1.00 -7.62
CA LEU A 33 3.15 -0.38 -7.16
C LEU A 33 4.40 -1.27 -7.16
N ASN A 34 5.22 -1.19 -8.20
CA ASN A 34 6.38 -2.05 -8.40
C ASN A 34 7.56 -1.74 -7.48
N GLU A 35 7.58 -0.56 -6.85
CA GLU A 35 8.66 -0.09 -5.97
C GLU A 35 8.14 0.27 -4.57
N ALA A 36 6.84 0.08 -4.33
CA ALA A 36 6.19 0.44 -3.10
C ALA A 36 6.27 -0.67 -2.05
N ASN A 37 6.01 -0.27 -0.81
CA ASN A 37 5.88 -1.19 0.30
C ASN A 37 4.54 -1.93 0.22
N THR A 38 4.53 -3.23 0.47
CA THR A 38 3.32 -4.05 0.60
C THR A 38 2.34 -3.55 1.68
N PHE A 39 2.82 -2.82 2.67
CA PHE A 39 2.01 -2.24 3.76
C PHE A 39 1.56 -0.80 3.50
N GLU A 40 1.63 -0.31 2.27
CA GLU A 40 1.15 1.02 1.88
C GLU A 40 -0.31 1.25 2.36
N PRO A 41 -0.59 2.29 3.18
CA PRO A 41 -1.95 2.64 3.56
C PRO A 41 -2.74 3.09 2.32
N GLY A 42 -3.96 2.58 2.15
CA GLY A 42 -4.81 2.95 1.03
C GLY A 42 -4.18 2.66 -0.33
N TRP A 43 -3.42 1.56 -0.42
CA TRP A 43 -2.72 1.12 -1.63
C TRP A 43 -3.62 1.06 -2.86
N GLU A 44 -4.93 0.83 -2.71
CA GLU A 44 -5.90 0.82 -3.80
C GLU A 44 -5.93 2.18 -4.51
N ALA A 45 -6.05 3.25 -3.72
CA ALA A 45 -6.07 4.62 -4.22
C ALA A 45 -4.66 5.08 -4.61
N SER A 46 -3.66 4.76 -3.80
CA SER A 46 -2.26 5.14 -4.05
C SER A 46 -1.75 4.57 -5.38
N PHE A 47 -1.99 3.29 -5.67
CA PHE A 47 -1.43 2.62 -6.85
C PHE A 47 -2.33 2.68 -8.08
N PHE A 48 -3.66 2.63 -7.90
CA PHE A 48 -4.59 2.49 -9.03
C PHE A 48 -5.53 3.70 -9.19
N GLY A 49 -5.65 4.54 -8.15
CA GLY A 49 -6.50 5.72 -8.14
C GLY A 49 -7.91 5.42 -8.63
N VAL A 50 -8.45 6.33 -9.45
CA VAL A 50 -9.81 6.22 -10.03
C VAL A 50 -10.03 4.97 -10.89
N LYS A 51 -8.97 4.28 -11.32
CA LYS A 51 -9.08 3.07 -12.16
C LYS A 51 -9.37 1.81 -11.35
N TYR A 52 -9.21 1.84 -10.03
CA TYR A 52 -9.34 0.66 -9.17
C TYR A 52 -10.64 -0.12 -9.41
N ASN A 53 -11.80 0.57 -9.40
CA ASN A 53 -13.11 -0.06 -9.60
C ASN A 53 -13.26 -0.76 -10.96
N ARG A 54 -12.69 -0.18 -12.02
CA ARG A 54 -12.68 -0.80 -13.35
C ARG A 54 -11.81 -2.04 -13.37
N LEU A 55 -10.60 -1.96 -12.81
CA LEU A 55 -9.68 -3.10 -12.74
C LEU A 55 -10.26 -4.24 -11.91
N ARG A 56 -10.89 -3.92 -10.78
CA ARG A 56 -11.61 -4.86 -9.93
C ARG A 56 -12.69 -5.61 -10.71
N SER A 57 -13.50 -4.88 -11.47
CA SER A 57 -14.54 -5.47 -12.31
C SER A 57 -13.97 -6.39 -13.41
N LEU A 58 -12.80 -6.05 -13.96
CA LEU A 58 -12.11 -6.89 -14.94
C LEU A 58 -11.52 -8.15 -14.29
N LYS A 59 -10.87 -8.03 -13.13
CA LYS A 59 -10.35 -9.19 -12.40
C LYS A 59 -11.48 -10.16 -12.04
N ALA A 60 -12.60 -9.68 -11.52
CA ALA A 60 -13.76 -10.52 -11.23
C ALA A 60 -14.30 -11.26 -12.48
N ARG A 61 -14.21 -10.63 -13.67
CA ARG A 61 -14.63 -11.24 -14.95
C ARG A 61 -13.66 -12.32 -15.44
N TYR A 62 -12.36 -12.04 -15.41
CA TYR A 62 -11.35 -12.90 -16.04
C TYR A 62 -10.70 -13.88 -15.07
N HIS A 63 -10.80 -13.62 -13.76
CA HIS A 63 -10.14 -14.38 -12.73
C HIS A 63 -11.10 -14.67 -11.54
N PRO A 64 -12.27 -15.28 -11.78
CA PRO A 64 -13.33 -15.42 -10.76
C PRO A 64 -12.97 -16.35 -9.59
N ASN A 65 -11.92 -17.16 -9.70
CA ASN A 65 -11.51 -18.13 -8.68
C ASN A 65 -10.33 -17.64 -7.82
N ASP A 66 -9.85 -16.41 -8.02
CA ASP A 66 -8.79 -15.77 -7.22
C ASP A 66 -7.46 -16.53 -6.99
N LEU A 67 -7.21 -17.64 -7.72
CA LEU A 67 -5.93 -18.34 -7.88
C LEU A 67 -4.67 -17.46 -8.01
N LEU A 68 -4.73 -16.33 -8.73
CA LEU A 68 -3.61 -15.39 -8.88
C LEU A 68 -3.62 -14.34 -7.75
N TRP A 69 -3.40 -14.83 -6.54
CA TRP A 69 -3.29 -13.99 -5.36
C TRP A 69 -1.89 -13.38 -5.25
N CYS A 70 -1.84 -12.11 -4.85
CA CYS A 70 -0.63 -11.37 -4.53
C CYS A 70 -0.97 -10.19 -3.60
N PRO A 71 -0.02 -9.79 -2.73
CA PRO A 71 -0.20 -8.60 -1.90
C PRO A 71 -0.39 -7.34 -2.76
N THR A 72 -1.25 -6.42 -2.32
CA THR A 72 -1.57 -5.13 -2.96
C THR A 72 -1.95 -5.19 -4.44
N CYS A 73 -2.27 -6.38 -4.93
CA CYS A 73 -2.94 -6.56 -6.21
C CYS A 73 -4.43 -6.30 -6.07
N VAL A 74 -5.06 -5.80 -7.13
CA VAL A 74 -6.49 -5.47 -7.17
C VAL A 74 -7.35 -6.61 -6.62
N ASP A 75 -8.30 -6.29 -5.71
CA ASP A 75 -9.30 -7.20 -5.12
C ASP A 75 -8.73 -8.46 -4.44
N ASN A 76 -7.48 -8.41 -3.94
CA ASN A 76 -6.82 -9.51 -3.22
C ASN A 76 -6.80 -9.33 -1.68
N GLU A 77 -7.57 -8.37 -1.16
CA GLU A 77 -7.82 -8.16 0.27
C GLU A 77 -8.95 -9.04 0.87
N LYS A 78 -9.56 -9.91 0.05
CA LYS A 78 -10.56 -10.90 0.47
C LYS A 78 -9.98 -12.08 1.22
#